data_AF-A0A1G5BVP9-F1
#
_entry.id   AF-A0A1G5BVP9-F1
#
_cell.length_a   1.000
_cell.length_b   1.000
_cell.length_c   1.000
_cell.angle_alpha   90.00
_cell.angle_beta   90.00
_cell.angle_gamma   90.00
#
_symmetry.space_group_name_H-M   'P 1'
#
loop_
_entity.id
_entity.type
_entity.pdbx_description
1 polymer ?
#
loop_
_entity_poly.entity_id
_entity_poly.type
_entity_poly.pdbx_seq_one_letter_code
_entity_poly.pdbx_strand_id
1 'polypeptide(L)'
;MAETIRVTGLRETQRALYSYSQQLGDRVVLGALRQGANLVRKQAQINAPVKTGKLRRGIRVSRSKIHRGRASQDLIGVYISVRKGKNGAFYAPFQEDGWRAGKRLVPGKKFIDRAFVQKRSAAVDLIVRTATASADLLARKLGL
;
A
#
# COMPACT_ATOMS: atom_id res chain seq x y z
N MET A 1 -53.18 -4.26 -26.49
CA MET A 1 -52.01 -5.05 -26.90
C MET A 1 -50.81 -4.51 -26.13
N ALA A 2 -50.18 -5.32 -25.28
CA ALA A 2 -49.05 -4.87 -24.46
C ALA A 2 -47.75 -4.95 -25.28
N GLU A 3 -47.19 -3.80 -25.61
CA GLU A 3 -45.94 -3.69 -26.35
C GLU A 3 -44.79 -4.18 -25.47
N THR A 4 -44.23 -5.35 -25.81
CA THR A 4 -43.16 -5.95 -25.02
C THR A 4 -41.82 -5.39 -25.50
N ILE A 5 -41.32 -4.36 -24.83
CA ILE A 5 -40.02 -3.75 -25.14
C ILE A 5 -38.91 -4.67 -24.62
N ARG A 6 -38.18 -5.33 -25.53
CA ARG A 6 -37.06 -6.22 -25.18
C ARG A 6 -35.76 -5.40 -25.08
N VAL A 7 -35.43 -4.96 -23.86
CA VAL A 7 -34.15 -4.28 -23.59
C VAL A 7 -33.03 -5.31 -23.44
N THR A 8 -32.09 -5.32 -24.39
CA THR A 8 -30.85 -6.11 -24.31
C THR A 8 -29.71 -5.23 -23.77
N GLY A 9 -28.78 -5.79 -22.99
CA GLY A 9 -27.63 -5.04 -22.47
C GLY A 9 -27.77 -4.44 -21.06
N LEU A 10 -28.96 -4.45 -20.46
CA LEU A 10 -29.20 -3.85 -19.13
C LEU A 10 -28.43 -4.57 -18.01
N ARG A 11 -28.27 -5.89 -18.12
CA ARG A 11 -27.50 -6.68 -17.13
C ARG A 11 -26.01 -6.37 -17.22
N GLU A 12 -25.50 -6.19 -18.44
CA GLU A 12 -24.12 -5.85 -18.74
C GLU A 12 -23.79 -4.43 -18.26
N THR A 13 -24.67 -3.46 -18.52
CA THR A 13 -24.52 -2.08 -18.02
C THR A 13 -24.61 -2.03 -16.49
N GLN A 14 -25.55 -2.76 -15.87
CA GLN A 14 -25.64 -2.84 -14.42
C GLN A 14 -24.36 -3.43 -13.81
N ARG A 15 -23.81 -4.52 -14.37
CA ARG A 15 -22.51 -5.09 -13.93
C ARG A 15 -21.36 -4.11 -14.10
N ALA A 16 -21.30 -3.40 -15.23
CA ALA A 16 -20.27 -2.39 -15.48
C ALA A 16 -20.35 -1.25 -14.44
N LEU A 17 -21.56 -0.75 -14.15
CA LEU A 17 -21.79 0.31 -13.15
C LEU A 17 -21.37 -0.14 -11.74
N TYR A 18 -21.73 -1.35 -11.32
CA TYR A 18 -21.29 -1.89 -10.03
C TYR A 18 -19.77 -2.01 -9.94
N SER A 19 -19.12 -2.60 -10.96
CA SER A 19 -17.65 -2.72 -10.97
C SER A 19 -16.95 -1.35 -10.94
N TYR A 20 -17.52 -0.36 -11.61
CA TYR A 20 -16.99 1.01 -11.59
C TYR A 20 -17.13 1.65 -10.20
N SER A 21 -18.27 1.49 -9.54
CA SER A 21 -18.48 1.99 -8.17
C SER A 21 -17.49 1.38 -7.17
N GLN A 22 -17.21 0.07 -7.27
CA GLN A 22 -16.20 -0.60 -6.45
C GLN A 22 -14.79 -0.06 -6.73
N GLN A 23 -14.42 0.09 -8.00
CA GLN A 23 -13.11 0.64 -8.38
C GLN A 23 -12.89 2.07 -7.86
N LEU A 24 -13.95 2.88 -7.73
CA LEU A 24 -13.87 4.21 -7.14
C LEU A 24 -13.52 4.15 -5.66
N GLY A 25 -14.20 3.29 -4.89
CA GLY A 25 -13.89 3.03 -3.49
C GLY A 25 -12.46 2.52 -3.29
N ASP A 26 -12.05 1.55 -4.11
CA ASP A 26 -10.70 0.99 -4.09
C ASP A 26 -9.61 2.03 -4.31
N ARG A 27 -9.85 2.97 -5.24
CA ARG A 27 -8.91 4.07 -5.54
C ARG A 27 -8.76 5.00 -4.34
N VAL A 28 -9.85 5.31 -3.64
CA VAL A 28 -9.80 6.11 -2.40
C VAL A 28 -8.98 5.41 -1.34
N VAL A 29 -9.28 4.14 -1.07
CA VAL A 29 -8.58 3.34 -0.05
C VAL A 29 -7.09 3.21 -0.41
N LEU A 30 -6.75 2.91 -1.67
CA LEU A 30 -5.36 2.85 -2.13
C LEU A 30 -4.62 4.19 -1.98
N GLY A 31 -5.29 5.30 -2.27
CA GLY A 31 -4.76 6.65 -2.09
C GLY A 31 -4.40 6.90 -0.64
N ALA A 32 -5.34 6.63 0.27
CA ALA A 32 -5.16 6.80 1.71
C ALA A 32 -4.03 5.89 2.27
N LEU A 33 -4.04 4.60 1.93
CA LEU A 33 -2.99 3.65 2.33
C LEU A 33 -1.61 4.08 1.84
N ARG A 34 -1.50 4.62 0.62
CA ARG A 34 -0.23 5.16 0.11
C ARG A 34 0.26 6.35 0.92
N GLN A 35 -0.63 7.24 1.37
CA GLN A 35 -0.22 8.38 2.21
C GLN A 35 0.32 7.92 3.56
N GLY A 36 -0.38 7.02 4.26
CA GLY A 36 0.12 6.43 5.50
C GLY A 36 1.46 5.70 5.30
N ALA A 37 1.57 4.87 4.26
CA ALA A 37 2.80 4.16 3.94
C ALA A 37 3.96 5.10 3.60
N ASN A 38 3.71 6.26 2.98
CA ASN A 38 4.74 7.26 2.70
C ASN A 38 5.31 7.89 3.98
N LEU A 39 4.51 8.03 5.02
CA LEU A 39 4.95 8.53 6.32
C LEU A 39 5.94 7.56 6.96
N VAL A 40 5.60 6.27 6.98
CA VAL A 40 6.49 5.20 7.45
C VAL A 40 7.74 5.09 6.56
N ARG A 41 7.60 5.20 5.24
CA ARG A 41 8.72 5.19 4.28
C ARG A 41 9.74 6.28 4.61
N LYS A 42 9.28 7.51 4.84
CA LYS A 42 10.17 8.64 5.18
C LYS A 42 10.96 8.33 6.46
N GLN A 43 10.30 7.79 7.48
CA GLN A 43 10.97 7.41 8.73
C GLN A 43 11.96 6.25 8.51
N ALA A 44 11.60 5.25 7.71
CA ALA A 44 12.50 4.15 7.37
C ALA A 44 13.75 4.64 6.61
N GLN A 45 13.61 5.66 5.77
CA GLN A 45 14.74 6.31 5.09
C GLN A 45 15.66 7.07 6.06
N ILE A 46 15.12 7.66 7.12
CA ILE A 46 15.91 8.30 8.18
C ILE A 46 16.67 7.25 9.00
N ASN A 47 15.98 6.16 9.36
CA ASN A 47 16.56 5.09 10.18
C ASN A 47 17.55 4.20 9.40
N ALA A 48 17.51 4.23 8.07
CA ALA A 48 18.30 3.34 7.23
C ALA A 48 19.80 3.59 7.36
N PRO A 49 20.64 2.54 7.47
CA PRO A 49 22.08 2.70 7.52
C PRO A 49 22.63 3.26 6.20
N VAL A 50 23.59 4.17 6.31
CA VAL A 50 24.18 4.88 5.17
C VAL A 50 25.66 4.52 5.03
N LYS A 51 25.98 3.67 4.06
CA LYS A 51 27.35 3.51 3.55
C LYS A 51 27.53 4.24 2.22
N THR A 52 26.63 3.98 1.26
CA THR A 52 26.59 4.62 -0.06
C THR A 52 25.27 5.35 -0.35
N GLY A 53 24.34 5.32 0.61
CA GLY A 53 22.97 5.83 0.45
C GLY A 53 22.08 5.06 -0.54
N LYS A 54 22.57 3.98 -1.18
CA LYS A 54 21.77 3.17 -2.12
C LYS A 54 20.58 2.48 -1.43
N LEU A 55 20.74 2.01 -0.19
CA LEU A 55 19.66 1.41 0.60
C LEU A 55 18.56 2.43 0.90
N ARG A 56 18.92 3.58 1.49
CA ARG A 56 18.01 4.70 1.77
C ARG A 56 17.18 5.09 0.54
N ARG A 57 17.85 5.29 -0.61
CA ARG A 57 17.18 5.62 -1.89
C ARG A 57 16.36 4.46 -2.47
N GLY A 58 16.62 3.23 -2.04
CA GLY A 58 15.93 2.04 -2.50
C GLY A 58 14.59 1.79 -1.81
N ILE A 59 14.37 2.33 -0.61
CA ILE A 59 13.12 2.16 0.14
C ILE A 59 12.00 2.89 -0.59
N ARG A 60 10.98 2.13 -0.98
CA ARG A 60 9.82 2.61 -1.74
C ARG A 60 8.54 1.99 -1.22
N VAL A 61 7.44 2.70 -1.47
CA VAL A 61 6.10 2.15 -1.31
C VAL A 61 5.72 1.42 -2.61
N SER A 62 5.10 0.26 -2.50
CA SER A 62 4.65 -0.55 -3.62
C SER A 62 3.24 -1.07 -3.37
N ARG A 63 2.44 -1.14 -4.42
CA ARG A 63 1.08 -1.71 -4.33
C ARG A 63 1.19 -3.21 -4.13
N SER A 64 0.45 -3.76 -3.16
CA SER A 64 0.33 -5.20 -2.97
C SER A 64 -0.08 -5.85 -4.29
N LYS A 65 0.73 -6.79 -4.75
CA LYS A 65 0.34 -7.77 -5.79
C LYS A 65 -0.11 -9.08 -5.16
N ILE A 66 -0.09 -9.17 -3.83
CA ILE A 66 -0.39 -10.37 -3.07
C ILE A 66 -1.89 -10.59 -3.13
N HIS A 67 -2.32 -11.33 -4.14
CA HIS A 67 -3.58 -12.08 -4.16
C HIS A 67 -3.27 -13.52 -3.75
N ARG A 68 -2.71 -13.73 -2.55
CA ARG A 68 -2.39 -15.08 -2.04
C ARG A 68 -3.56 -15.64 -1.24
N GLY A 69 -4.38 -16.47 -1.90
CA GLY A 69 -5.42 -17.33 -1.28
C GLY A 69 -6.86 -16.85 -1.47
N ARG A 70 -7.84 -17.76 -1.28
CA ARG A 70 -9.29 -17.50 -1.36
C ARG A 70 -9.78 -16.33 -0.47
N ALA A 71 -9.03 -15.98 0.58
CA ALA A 71 -9.33 -14.85 1.48
C ALA A 71 -8.66 -13.51 1.08
N SER A 72 -7.86 -13.48 0.01
CA SER A 72 -7.07 -12.31 -0.40
C SER A 72 -7.58 -11.57 -1.63
N GLN A 73 -8.67 -12.05 -2.23
CA GLN A 73 -9.24 -11.42 -3.42
C GLN A 73 -9.73 -10.00 -3.15
N ASP A 74 -10.13 -9.69 -1.90
CA ASP A 74 -10.65 -8.37 -1.51
C ASP A 74 -9.67 -7.52 -0.68
N LEU A 75 -8.45 -8.03 -0.40
CA LEU A 75 -7.49 -7.33 0.45
C LEU A 75 -6.64 -6.35 -0.36
N ILE A 76 -7.09 -5.10 -0.37
CA ILE A 76 -6.35 -3.97 -0.93
C ILE A 76 -5.26 -3.54 0.06
N GLY A 77 -4.00 -3.71 -0.36
CA GLY A 77 -2.84 -3.43 0.49
C GLY A 77 -1.74 -2.63 -0.19
N VAL A 78 -0.94 -1.96 0.63
CA VAL A 78 0.28 -1.25 0.24
C VAL A 78 1.40 -1.72 1.16
N TYR A 79 2.58 -1.99 0.60
CA TYR A 79 3.74 -2.44 1.37
C TYR A 79 4.97 -1.58 1.11
N ILE A 80 5.89 -1.58 2.07
CA ILE A 80 7.21 -0.98 1.90
C ILE A 80 8.17 -2.05 1.38
N SER A 81 8.95 -1.71 0.37
CA SER A 81 9.95 -2.60 -0.22
C SER A 81 11.22 -1.87 -0.57
N VAL A 82 12.30 -2.62 -0.78
CA VAL A 82 13.55 -2.08 -1.32
C VAL A 82 13.64 -2.44 -2.80
N ARG A 83 13.96 -1.46 -3.65
CA ARG A 83 14.03 -1.62 -5.11
C ARG A 83 15.06 -2.69 -5.52
N LYS A 84 14.59 -3.80 -6.11
CA LYS A 84 15.41 -4.88 -6.70
C LYS A 84 16.40 -4.32 -7.73
N GLY A 85 17.63 -4.85 -7.76
CA GLY A 85 18.64 -4.54 -8.78
C GLY A 85 19.60 -3.38 -8.48
N LYS A 86 19.48 -2.71 -7.33
CA LYS A 86 20.55 -1.82 -6.83
C LYS A 86 21.21 -2.50 -5.62
N ASN A 87 22.54 -2.50 -5.53
CA ASN A 87 23.36 -3.20 -4.51
C ASN A 87 22.91 -3.00 -3.03
N GLY A 88 21.99 -2.08 -2.73
CA GLY A 88 21.36 -1.95 -1.42
C GLY A 88 20.23 -2.95 -1.14
N ALA A 89 19.56 -3.51 -2.15
CA ALA A 89 18.42 -4.42 -1.95
C ALA A 89 18.83 -5.82 -1.50
N PHE A 90 19.99 -6.31 -1.97
CA PHE A 90 20.49 -7.63 -1.56
C PHE A 90 20.79 -7.67 -0.07
N TYR A 91 21.45 -6.62 0.46
CA TYR A 91 21.80 -6.54 1.87
C TYR A 91 20.67 -6.05 2.78
N ALA A 92 19.57 -5.54 2.23
CA ALA A 92 18.50 -4.94 3.02
C ALA A 92 17.92 -5.89 4.09
N PRO A 93 17.57 -7.16 3.78
CA PRO A 93 17.04 -8.09 4.77
C PRO A 93 18.05 -8.38 5.89
N PHE A 94 19.32 -8.58 5.55
CA PHE A 94 20.38 -8.80 6.54
C PHE A 94 20.58 -7.58 7.45
N GLN A 95 20.49 -6.36 6.90
CA GLN A 95 20.57 -5.14 7.71
C GLN A 95 19.31 -4.92 8.55
N GLU A 96 18.16 -5.43 8.14
CA GLU A 96 16.91 -5.33 8.89
C GLU A 96 16.85 -6.36 10.03
N ASP A 97 17.06 -7.63 9.71
CA ASP A 97 16.84 -8.78 10.59
C ASP A 97 18.10 -9.29 11.27
N GLY A 98 19.26 -8.91 10.76
CA GLY A 98 20.55 -9.40 11.21
C GLY A 98 21.02 -10.59 10.39
N TRP A 99 22.21 -11.07 10.72
CA TRP A 99 22.79 -12.24 10.07
C TRP A 99 23.77 -12.94 11.01
N ARG A 100 24.08 -14.20 10.71
CA ARG A 100 25.11 -14.96 11.42
C ARG A 100 26.44 -14.84 10.67
N ALA A 101 27.50 -14.49 11.38
CA ALA A 101 28.87 -14.48 10.89
C ALA A 101 29.69 -15.51 11.69
N GLY A 102 29.78 -16.74 11.16
CA GLY A 102 30.36 -17.86 11.88
C GLY A 102 29.59 -18.19 13.17
N LYS A 103 30.27 -18.18 14.32
CA LYS A 103 29.63 -18.40 15.63
C LYS A 103 28.92 -17.15 16.18
N ARG A 104 29.21 -15.96 15.65
CA ARG A 104 28.64 -14.69 16.14
C ARG A 104 27.34 -14.34 15.44
N LEU A 105 26.32 -13.97 16.21
CA LEU A 105 25.09 -13.36 15.69
C LEU A 105 25.27 -11.84 15.63
N VAL A 106 25.07 -11.26 14.45
CA VAL A 106 25.04 -9.81 14.26
C VAL A 106 23.58 -9.35 14.25
N PRO A 107 23.16 -8.52 15.21
CA PRO A 107 21.77 -8.08 15.29
C PRO A 107 21.42 -7.14 14.13
N GLY A 108 20.18 -7.25 13.66
CA GLY A 108 19.61 -6.35 12.67
C GLY A 108 19.38 -4.94 13.23
N LYS A 109 19.43 -3.94 12.35
CA LYS A 109 19.20 -2.53 12.71
C LYS A 109 17.72 -2.17 12.78
N LYS A 110 16.84 -3.05 12.27
CA LYS A 110 15.39 -2.93 12.37
C LYS A 110 14.88 -1.57 11.87
N PHE A 111 15.42 -1.08 10.76
CA PHE A 111 15.16 0.28 10.30
C PHE A 111 13.74 0.44 9.72
N ILE A 112 13.17 -0.63 9.15
CA ILE A 112 11.77 -0.67 8.70
C ILE A 112 10.84 -0.92 9.89
N ASP A 113 11.14 -1.93 10.71
CA ASP A 113 10.31 -2.30 11.88
C ASP A 113 10.20 -1.13 12.86
N ARG A 114 11.31 -0.48 13.21
CA ARG A 114 11.30 0.69 14.08
C ARG A 114 10.55 1.85 13.46
N ALA A 115 10.69 2.07 12.15
CA ALA A 115 9.96 3.13 11.47
C ALA A 115 8.44 2.88 11.50
N PHE A 116 8.02 1.62 11.36
CA PHE A 116 6.62 1.25 11.49
C PHE A 116 6.11 1.52 12.90
N VAL A 117 6.79 1.02 13.93
CA VAL A 117 6.39 1.24 15.33
C VAL A 117 6.32 2.73 15.67
N GLN A 118 7.32 3.51 15.27
CA GLN A 118 7.39 4.95 15.54
C GLN A 118 6.25 5.75 14.89
N LYS A 119 5.76 5.29 13.74
CA LYS A 119 4.82 6.05 12.91
C LYS A 119 3.45 5.39 12.78
N ARG A 120 3.20 4.28 13.48
CA ARG A 120 1.97 3.49 13.36
C ARG A 120 0.72 4.32 13.61
N SER A 121 0.63 4.97 14.76
CA SER A 121 -0.55 5.79 15.12
C SER A 121 -0.76 6.93 14.12
N ALA A 122 0.27 7.74 13.87
CA ALA A 122 0.20 8.84 12.93
C ALA A 122 -0.15 8.40 11.49
N ALA A 123 0.31 7.21 11.07
CA ALA A 123 -0.04 6.65 9.77
C ALA A 123 -1.51 6.22 9.72
N VAL A 124 -2.04 5.61 10.77
CA VAL A 124 -3.46 5.23 10.88
C VAL A 124 -4.34 6.47 10.83
N ASP A 125 -4.04 7.48 11.64
CA ASP A 125 -4.80 8.74 11.67
C ASP A 125 -4.79 9.41 10.30
N LEU A 126 -3.65 9.43 9.63
CA LEU A 126 -3.53 9.99 8.28
C LEU A 126 -4.32 9.19 7.25
N ILE A 127 -4.34 7.85 7.34
CA ILE A 127 -5.13 6.98 6.46
C ILE A 127 -6.61 7.30 6.63
N VAL A 128 -7.12 7.33 7.87
CA VAL A 128 -8.53 7.61 8.16
C VAL A 128 -8.91 8.99 7.62
N ARG A 129 -8.14 10.03 7.97
CA ARG A 129 -8.38 11.41 7.49
C ARG A 129 -8.36 11.54 5.97
N THR A 130 -7.43 10.86 5.31
CA THR A 130 -7.32 10.93 3.84
C THR A 130 -8.47 10.16 3.18
N ALA A 131 -8.87 9.03 3.73
CA ALA A 131 -9.96 8.22 3.22
C ALA A 131 -11.30 8.97 3.33
N THR A 132 -11.60 9.58 4.49
CA THR A 132 -12.82 10.36 4.67
C THR A 132 -12.86 11.56 3.75
N ALA A 133 -11.80 12.37 3.71
CA ALA A 133 -11.75 13.54 2.84
C ALA A 133 -11.87 13.17 1.34
N SER A 134 -11.28 12.05 0.94
CA SER A 134 -11.38 11.56 -0.45
C SER A 134 -12.77 11.01 -0.76
N ALA A 135 -13.43 10.36 0.20
CA ALA A 135 -14.80 9.89 0.07
C ALA A 135 -15.77 11.08 -0.05
N ASP A 136 -15.61 12.12 0.76
CA ASP A 136 -16.43 13.34 0.70
C ASP A 136 -16.28 14.05 -0.65
N LEU A 137 -15.05 14.12 -1.17
CA LEU A 137 -14.79 14.68 -2.51
C LEU A 137 -15.43 13.85 -3.63
N LEU A 138 -15.49 12.52 -3.47
CA LEU A 138 -16.20 11.67 -4.42
C LEU A 138 -17.71 11.85 -4.34
N ALA A 139 -18.28 11.91 -3.13
CA ALA A 139 -19.71 12.14 -2.92
C ALA A 139 -20.15 13.44 -3.62
N ARG A 140 -19.44 14.55 -3.36
CA ARG A 140 -19.67 15.85 -4.02
C ARG A 140 -19.60 15.78 -5.55
N LYS A 141 -18.65 15.02 -6.10
CA LYS A 141 -18.50 14.87 -7.57
C LYS A 141 -19.61 14.04 -8.19
N LEU A 142 -20.20 13.13 -7.41
CA LEU A 142 -21.27 12.24 -7.85
C LEU A 142 -22.67 12.82 -7.57
N GLY A 143 -22.75 13.99 -6.91
CA GLY A 143 -24.02 14.61 -6.53
C GLY A 143 -24.73 13.88 -5.39
N LEU A 144 -23.98 13.14 -4.56
CA LEU A 144 -24.41 12.49 -3.32
C LEU A 144 -24.04 13.37 -2.13
#